data_AF-A0AAI9Y939-F1
#
_entry.id   AF-A0AAI9Y939-F1
#
_cell.length_a   1.000
_cell.length_b   1.000
_cell.length_c   1.000
_cell.angle_alpha   90.00
_cell.angle_beta   90.00
_cell.angle_gamma   90.00
#
_symmetry.space_group_name_H-M   'P 1'
#
loop_
_entity.id
_entity.type
_entity.pdbx_description
1 polymer ?
#
loop_
_entity_poly.entity_id
_entity_poly.type
_entity_poly.pdbx_seq_one_letter_code
_entity_poly.pdbx_strand_id
1 'polypeptide(L)'
;MRFIKGIAGGNKFTSTFIIDDIQYHFSGSFSPAVQEFVSNSARLEHESLGSLTSNRDFNGKVGTQSVTLEVADGPKITGNLELPISPASRVSGTGTWNQN
;
A
#
# COMPACT_ATOMS: atom_id res chain seq x y z
N MET A 1 4.98 -6.92 12.49
CA MET A 1 5.58 -6.86 11.13
C MET A 1 4.91 -5.74 10.35
N ARG A 2 5.65 -4.97 9.55
CA ARG A 2 5.11 -3.90 8.69
C ARG A 2 5.73 -4.01 7.30
N PHE A 3 4.93 -4.15 6.25
CA PHE A 3 5.44 -4.20 4.87
C PHE A 3 4.38 -3.82 3.84
N ILE A 4 4.83 -3.45 2.63
CA ILE A 4 4.01 -3.40 1.42
C ILE A 4 4.79 -4.03 0.26
N LYS A 5 4.11 -4.84 -0.54
CA LYS A 5 4.69 -5.43 -1.76
C LYS A 5 3.69 -5.38 -2.92
N GLY A 6 4.20 -5.08 -4.10
CA GLY A 6 3.53 -5.39 -5.38
C GLY A 6 3.89 -6.82 -5.79
N ILE A 7 2.97 -7.56 -6.40
CA ILE A 7 3.22 -8.94 -6.86
C ILE A 7 3.70 -8.93 -8.32
N ALA A 8 4.73 -9.70 -8.66
CA ALA A 8 5.24 -9.85 -10.04
C ALA A 8 4.15 -10.09 -11.09
N GLY A 9 4.28 -9.39 -12.23
CA GLY A 9 3.51 -9.65 -13.45
C GLY A 9 2.02 -9.26 -13.39
N GLY A 10 1.60 -8.53 -12.35
CA GLY A 10 0.21 -8.15 -12.16
C GLY A 10 0.02 -6.71 -11.70
N ASN A 11 -1.25 -6.36 -11.46
CA ASN A 11 -1.65 -5.11 -10.87
C ASN A 11 -1.85 -5.21 -9.34
N LYS A 12 -1.71 -6.38 -8.73
CA LYS A 12 -2.10 -6.59 -7.32
C LYS A 12 -1.00 -6.18 -6.35
N PHE A 13 -1.41 -5.67 -5.19
CA PHE A 13 -0.53 -5.39 -4.07
C PHE A 13 -1.14 -5.83 -2.75
N THR A 14 -0.30 -6.01 -1.74
CA THR A 14 -0.71 -6.23 -0.35
C THR A 14 0.23 -5.49 0.60
N SER A 15 -0.35 -4.97 1.67
CA SER A 15 0.37 -4.37 2.78
C SER A 15 -0.17 -4.91 4.09
N THR A 16 0.69 -4.94 5.10
CA THR A 16 0.38 -5.44 6.44
C THR A 16 0.94 -4.49 7.47
N PHE A 17 0.11 -4.15 8.46
CA PHE A 17 0.49 -3.32 9.60
C PHE A 17 -0.03 -3.96 10.89
N ILE A 18 0.78 -3.96 11.94
CA ILE A 18 0.34 -4.35 13.29
C ILE A 18 0.14 -3.07 14.11
N ILE A 19 -1.07 -2.91 14.64
CA ILE A 19 -1.50 -1.80 15.51
C ILE A 19 -2.18 -2.43 16.71
N ASP A 20 -1.73 -2.11 17.93
CA ASP A 20 -2.27 -2.66 19.18
C ASP A 20 -2.45 -4.19 19.15
N ASP A 21 -1.43 -4.90 18.67
CA ASP A 21 -1.38 -6.36 18.47
C ASP A 21 -2.39 -6.96 17.47
N ILE A 22 -3.15 -6.11 16.77
CA ILE A 22 -4.10 -6.50 15.72
C ILE A 22 -3.45 -6.33 14.34
N GLN A 23 -3.66 -7.30 13.46
CA GLN A 23 -3.08 -7.29 12.13
C GLN A 23 -4.07 -6.71 11.10
N TYR A 24 -3.69 -5.59 10.51
CA TYR A 24 -4.43 -4.90 9.45
C TYR A 24 -3.79 -5.14 8.10
N HIS A 25 -4.58 -5.59 7.14
CA HIS A 25 -4.17 -5.82 5.77
C HIS A 25 -4.88 -4.86 4.83
N PHE A 26 -4.13 -4.19 3.96
CA PHE A 26 -4.69 -3.47 2.83
C PHE A 26 -4.19 -4.08 1.53
N SER A 27 -5.12 -4.56 0.71
CA SER A 27 -4.82 -5.19 -0.57
C SER A 27 -5.75 -4.69 -1.65
N GLY A 28 -5.23 -4.54 -2.86
CA GLY A 28 -5.98 -4.00 -3.98
C GLY A 28 -5.26 -4.20 -5.29
N SER A 29 -5.68 -3.44 -6.31
CA SER A 29 -5.06 -3.45 -7.63
C SER A 29 -4.69 -2.05 -8.10
N PHE A 30 -3.46 -1.86 -8.56
CA PHE A 30 -2.94 -0.67 -9.21
C PHE A 30 -3.44 -0.54 -10.65
N SER A 31 -3.86 0.65 -11.02
CA SER A 31 -4.12 1.07 -12.39
C SER A 31 -3.32 2.35 -12.66
N PRO A 32 -2.37 2.34 -13.62
CA PRO A 32 -1.87 1.19 -14.37
C PRO A 32 -1.10 0.17 -13.50
N ALA A 33 -0.82 -1.01 -14.07
CA ALA A 33 0.07 -2.00 -13.45
C ALA A 33 1.50 -1.45 -13.31
N VAL A 34 2.25 -1.97 -12.33
CA VAL A 34 3.61 -1.52 -11.99
C VAL A 34 4.58 -2.68 -11.94
N GLN A 35 5.88 -2.37 -12.02
CA GLN A 35 6.93 -3.35 -11.76
C GLN A 35 6.80 -3.91 -10.33
N GLU A 36 7.21 -5.17 -10.15
CA GLU A 36 7.30 -5.76 -8.82
C GLU A 36 8.20 -4.92 -7.89
N PHE A 37 7.77 -4.78 -6.64
CA PHE A 37 8.56 -4.11 -5.61
C PHE A 37 8.23 -4.66 -4.23
N VAL A 38 9.17 -4.50 -3.31
CA VAL A 38 9.01 -4.79 -1.89
C VAL A 38 9.48 -3.58 -1.10
N SER A 39 8.80 -3.29 0.01
CA SER A 39 9.19 -2.29 1.01
C SER A 39 8.92 -2.88 2.40
N ASN A 40 9.98 -3.27 3.11
CA ASN A 40 9.88 -3.77 4.49
C ASN A 40 9.87 -2.63 5.52
N SER A 41 10.11 -1.39 5.09
CA SER A 41 10.06 -0.19 5.93
C SER A 41 8.71 0.55 5.84
N ALA A 42 7.63 -0.16 5.49
CA ALA A 42 6.34 0.47 5.25
C ALA A 42 5.76 1.07 6.55
N ARG A 43 5.24 2.29 6.48
CA ARG A 43 4.56 3.00 7.56
C ARG A 43 3.13 3.33 7.14
N LEU A 44 2.21 3.11 8.07
CA LEU A 44 0.82 3.55 7.97
C LEU A 44 0.62 4.75 8.89
N GLU A 45 0.11 5.83 8.33
CA GLU A 45 -0.46 6.97 9.05
C GLU A 45 -1.98 6.88 8.97
N HIS A 46 -2.66 7.02 10.09
CA HIS A 46 -4.12 6.98 10.18
C HIS A 46 -4.58 7.82 11.38
N GLU A 47 -5.74 8.47 11.27
CA GLU A 47 -6.30 9.28 12.36
C GLU A 47 -7.12 8.44 13.34
N SER A 48 -7.82 7.41 12.84
CA SER A 48 -8.65 6.53 13.66
C SER A 48 -8.68 5.11 13.09
N LEU A 49 -8.87 4.10 13.95
CA LEU A 49 -9.02 2.71 13.50
C LEU A 49 -10.26 2.52 12.62
N GLY A 50 -11.30 3.35 12.77
CA GLY A 50 -12.50 3.32 11.93
C GLY A 50 -12.24 3.64 10.44
N SER A 51 -11.09 4.25 10.12
CA SER A 51 -10.66 4.48 8.74
C SER A 51 -10.02 3.24 8.08
N LEU A 52 -9.61 2.25 8.87
CA LEU A 52 -8.94 1.02 8.40
C LEU A 52 -9.94 -0.10 8.13
N THR A 53 -11.04 0.23 7.44
CA THR A 53 -12.14 -0.71 7.20
C THR A 53 -12.67 -0.57 5.78
N SER A 54 -13.36 -1.62 5.34
CA SER A 54 -14.14 -1.63 4.09
C SER A 54 -13.30 -1.48 2.82
N ASN A 55 -13.99 -1.43 1.68
CA ASN A 55 -13.38 -1.12 0.40
C ASN A 55 -13.25 0.40 0.23
N ARG A 56 -12.07 0.86 -0.19
CA ARG A 56 -11.74 2.28 -0.36
C ARG A 56 -10.97 2.49 -1.65
N ASP A 57 -11.24 3.62 -2.29
CA ASP A 57 -10.41 4.10 -3.40
C ASP A 57 -9.06 4.58 -2.85
N PHE A 58 -8.03 4.53 -3.68
CA PHE A 58 -6.73 5.11 -3.34
C PHE A 58 -6.09 5.74 -4.58
N ASN A 59 -5.19 6.68 -4.33
CA ASN A 59 -4.30 7.25 -5.32
C ASN A 59 -2.86 7.22 -4.79
N GLY A 60 -1.86 7.29 -5.65
CA GLY A 60 -0.49 7.24 -5.18
C GLY A 60 0.58 7.27 -6.26
N LYS A 61 1.81 7.02 -5.82
CA LYS A 61 3.01 6.96 -6.64
C LYS A 61 3.88 5.80 -6.17
N VAL A 62 4.23 4.94 -7.12
CA VAL A 62 5.35 4.01 -6.98
C VAL A 62 6.56 4.67 -7.67
N GLY A 63 7.39 5.33 -6.87
CA GLY A 63 8.61 5.99 -7.32
C GLY A 63 9.74 5.00 -7.58
N THR A 64 10.89 5.51 -8.00
CA THR A 64 12.07 4.66 -8.25
C THR A 64 12.73 4.15 -6.97
N GLN A 65 12.46 4.78 -5.83
CA GLN A 65 13.07 4.45 -4.53
C GLN A 65 12.06 4.36 -3.37
N SER A 66 10.82 4.81 -3.59
CA SER A 66 9.81 4.88 -2.54
C SER A 66 8.40 4.63 -3.10
N VAL A 67 7.49 4.23 -2.22
CA VAL A 67 6.06 4.09 -2.51
C VAL A 67 5.27 4.98 -1.58
N THR A 68 4.24 5.64 -2.12
CA THR A 68 3.26 6.43 -1.37
C THR A 68 1.87 6.12 -1.89
N LEU A 69 0.97 5.69 -1.02
CA LEU A 69 -0.46 5.51 -1.29
C LEU A 69 -1.28 6.35 -0.31
N GLU A 70 -2.25 7.07 -0.84
CA GLU A 70 -3.25 7.84 -0.10
C GLU A 70 -4.59 7.15 -0.31
N VAL A 71 -5.11 6.56 0.75
CA VAL A 71 -6.39 5.85 0.78
C VAL A 71 -7.48 6.86 1.13
N ALA A 72 -8.63 6.74 0.48
CA ALA A 72 -9.80 7.55 0.80
C ALA A 72 -10.13 7.43 2.30
N ASP A 73 -10.64 8.52 2.87
CA ASP A 73 -10.91 8.70 4.31
C ASP A 73 -9.68 8.80 5.21
N GLY A 74 -8.50 9.06 4.64
CA GLY A 74 -7.34 9.59 5.37
C GLY A 74 -6.09 8.69 5.48
N PRO A 75 -6.17 7.34 5.49
CA PRO A 75 -4.98 6.52 5.69
C PRO A 75 -3.92 6.75 4.62
N LYS A 76 -2.66 6.83 5.03
CA LYS A 76 -1.52 7.01 4.14
C LYS A 76 -0.47 5.96 4.38
N ILE A 77 -0.09 5.25 3.32
CA ILE A 77 0.96 4.24 3.34
C ILE A 77 2.19 4.81 2.65
N THR A 78 3.33 4.81 3.35
CA THR A 78 4.63 5.22 2.79
C THR A 78 5.67 4.13 3.01
N GLY A 79 6.71 4.07 2.19
CA GLY A 79 7.80 3.13 2.38
C GLY A 79 8.95 3.32 1.40
N ASN A 80 10.15 2.88 1.78
CA ASN A 80 11.30 2.84 0.89
C ASN A 80 11.35 1.46 0.21
N LEU A 81 11.63 1.45 -1.09
CA LEU A 81 11.76 0.21 -1.83
C LEU A 81 13.08 -0.46 -1.47
N GLU A 82 13.06 -1.78 -1.27
CA GLU A 82 14.27 -2.58 -1.03
C GLU A 82 15.21 -2.58 -2.24
N LEU A 83 14.63 -2.53 -3.44
CA LEU A 83 15.33 -2.40 -4.70
C LEU A 83 14.71 -1.29 -5.53
N PRO A 84 15.52 -0.48 -6.23
CA PRO A 84 14.98 0.56 -7.09
C PRO A 84 14.24 -0.04 -8.28
N ILE A 85 13.15 0.60 -8.68
CA ILE A 85 12.38 0.25 -9.88
C ILE A 85 12.46 1.36 -10.93
N SER A 86 12.16 1.04 -12.19
CA SER A 86 12.08 2.05 -13.25
C SER A 86 11.18 1.55 -14.39
N PRO A 87 10.26 2.39 -14.93
CA PRO A 87 10.03 3.79 -14.57
C PRO A 87 9.23 3.95 -13.28
N ALA A 88 9.21 5.17 -12.73
CA ALA A 88 8.24 5.54 -11.70
C ALA A 88 6.83 5.65 -12.32
N SER A 89 5.80 5.24 -11.56
CA SER A 89 4.42 5.23 -12.00
C SER A 89 3.52 5.94 -10.99
N ARG A 90 2.59 6.77 -11.51
CA ARG A 90 1.40 7.17 -10.74
C ARG A 90 0.39 6.04 -10.83
N VAL A 91 -0.28 5.75 -9.72
CA VAL A 91 -1.24 4.65 -9.63
C VAL A 91 -2.50 5.12 -8.93
N SER A 92 -3.62 4.50 -9.27
CA SER A 92 -4.88 4.59 -8.53
C SER A 92 -5.57 3.23 -8.55
N GLY A 93 -6.63 3.08 -7.76
CA GLY A 93 -7.43 1.87 -7.78
C GLY A 93 -8.32 1.74 -6.55
N THR A 94 -8.81 0.54 -6.34
CA THR A 94 -9.59 0.17 -5.16
C THR A 94 -8.83 -0.86 -4.34
N GLY A 95 -8.92 -0.74 -3.02
CA GLY A 95 -8.33 -1.66 -2.08
C GLY A 95 -9.25 -1.91 -0.90
N THR A 96 -9.12 -3.08 -0.29
CA THR A 96 -9.95 -3.50 0.85
C THR A 96 -9.08 -3.66 2.08
N TRP A 97 -9.56 -3.12 3.19
CA TRP A 97 -9.01 -3.38 4.52
C TRP A 97 -9.62 -4.66 5.11
N ASN A 98 -8.77 -5.54 5.65
CA ASN A 98 -9.17 -6.70 6.43
C ASN A 98 -8.41 -6.73 7.76
N GLN A 99 -9.09 -7.18 8.81
CA GLN A 99 -8.54 -7.33 10.15
C GLN A 99 -8.47 -8.83 10.49
N ASN A 100 -7.33 -9.27 11.04
CA ASN A 100 -7.12 -10.62 11.59
C ASN A 100 -6.76 -10.57 13.08
#